data_AF-A0A7Y1YN87-F1
#
_entry.id   AF-A0A7Y1YN87-F1
#
_cell.length_a   1.000
_cell.length_b   1.000
_cell.length_c   1.000
_cell.angle_alpha   90.00
_cell.angle_beta   90.00
_cell.angle_gamma   90.00
#
_symmetry.space_group_name_H-M   'P 1'
#
loop_
_entity.id
_entity.type
_entity.pdbx_description
1 polymer ?
#
loop_
_entity_poly.entity_id
_entity_poly.type
_entity_poly.pdbx_seq_one_letter_code
_entity_poly.pdbx_strand_id
1 'polypeptide(L)'
;MIKPGALHTALEAASHGATDMIGHAAEAAGHGDGHGGGHATPPGYKLPGLLEIGTFLGFLASFLYVSLTQLSKASLIPKNDPYLAESLHHHT
;
A
#
# COMPACT_ATOMS: atom_id res chain seq x y z
N MET A 1 -38.34 3.38 44.00
CA MET A 1 -36.99 3.92 44.32
C MET A 1 -35.99 3.18 43.46
N ILE A 2 -35.41 3.84 42.45
CA ILE A 2 -34.34 3.25 41.62
C ILE A 2 -33.08 3.14 42.48
N LYS A 3 -32.45 1.97 42.50
CA LYS A 3 -31.29 1.70 43.37
C LYS A 3 -30.10 2.57 42.90
N PRO A 4 -29.30 3.17 43.80
CA PRO A 4 -28.24 4.13 43.42
C PRO A 4 -27.27 3.59 42.36
N GLY A 5 -26.98 2.29 42.37
CA GLY A 5 -26.09 1.65 41.39
C GLY A 5 -26.66 1.53 39.97
N ALA A 6 -27.99 1.53 39.79
CA ALA A 6 -28.59 1.39 38.46
C ALA A 6 -28.39 2.64 37.59
N LEU A 7 -28.28 3.83 38.19
CA LEU A 7 -27.97 5.06 37.48
C LEU A 7 -26.50 5.04 37.02
N HIS A 8 -25.58 4.62 37.89
CA HIS A 8 -24.16 4.50 37.52
C HIS A 8 -23.95 3.51 36.37
N THR A 9 -24.60 2.35 36.40
CA THR A 9 -24.54 1.38 35.28
C THR A 9 -25.11 1.94 33.97
N ALA A 10 -26.22 2.70 34.03
CA ALA A 10 -26.79 3.31 32.84
C ALA A 10 -25.92 4.45 32.28
N LEU A 11 -25.27 5.22 33.16
CA LEU A 11 -24.36 6.29 32.76
C LEU A 11 -23.07 5.73 32.14
N GLU A 12 -22.51 4.65 32.69
CA GLU A 12 -21.32 4.00 32.09
C GLU A 12 -21.64 3.34 30.74
N ALA A 13 -22.81 2.71 30.61
CA ALA A 13 -23.27 2.19 29.32
C ALA A 13 -23.47 3.30 28.27
N ALA A 14 -23.96 4.48 28.69
CA ALA A 14 -24.09 5.63 27.81
C ALA A 14 -22.75 6.30 27.45
N SER A 15 -21.78 6.33 28.38
CA SER A 15 -20.44 6.89 28.12
C SER A 15 -19.61 6.01 27.18
N HIS A 16 -19.74 4.67 27.27
CA HIS A 16 -19.10 3.76 26.31
C HIS A 16 -19.68 3.88 24.89
N GLY A 17 -20.96 4.27 24.73
CA GLY A 17 -21.54 4.52 23.41
C GLY A 17 -21.08 5.82 22.73
N ALA A 18 -20.49 6.76 23.48
CA ALA A 18 -20.02 8.04 22.94
C ALA A 18 -18.54 8.02 22.52
N THR A 19 -17.71 7.18 23.15
CA THR A 19 -16.26 7.09 22.84
C THR A 19 -15.93 6.24 21.62
N ASP A 20 -16.81 5.32 21.22
CA ASP A 20 -16.60 4.47 20.03
C ASP A 20 -16.71 5.24 18.69
N MET A 21 -17.19 6.49 18.72
CA MET A 21 -17.39 7.32 17.52
C MET A 21 -16.21 8.26 17.19
N ILE A 22 -15.16 8.32 18.03
CA ILE A 22 -13.98 9.21 17.83
C ILE A 22 -12.65 8.42 17.81
N GLY A 23 -12.69 7.09 17.86
CA GLY A 23 -11.53 6.24 18.09
C GLY A 23 -11.16 5.22 17.02
N HIS A 24 -11.57 5.36 15.75
CA HIS A 24 -11.16 4.45 14.67
C HIS A 24 -10.63 5.18 13.43
N ALA A 25 -9.71 6.13 13.66
CA ALA A 25 -8.92 6.77 12.60
C ALA A 25 -7.55 6.10 12.37
N ALA A 26 -7.26 4.94 12.99
CA ALA A 26 -5.90 4.39 12.97
C ALA A 26 -5.77 2.85 13.00
N GLU A 27 -6.80 2.06 12.68
CA GLU A 27 -6.63 0.60 12.63
C GLU A 27 -7.48 -0.07 11.55
N ALA A 28 -6.93 -0.11 10.34
CA ALA A 28 -7.28 -1.10 9.33
C ALA A 28 -6.05 -1.52 8.52
N ALA A 29 -4.88 -1.58 9.17
CA ALA A 29 -3.70 -2.29 8.66
C ALA A 29 -3.82 -3.81 8.93
N GLY A 30 -5.03 -4.36 8.79
CA GLY A 30 -5.30 -5.79 8.81
C GLY A 30 -5.17 -6.36 7.41
N HIS A 31 -3.94 -6.60 6.94
CA HIS A 31 -3.72 -7.51 5.81
C HIS A 31 -3.85 -8.95 6.32
N GLY A 32 -5.08 -9.46 6.28
CA GLY A 32 -5.41 -10.87 6.54
C GLY A 32 -6.31 -11.41 5.44
N ASP A 33 -5.75 -12.34 4.68
CA ASP A 33 -6.39 -13.22 3.70
C ASP A 33 -7.85 -13.60 4.02
N GLY A 34 -8.79 -13.36 3.08
CA GLY A 34 -10.15 -13.87 3.24
C GLY A 34 -11.28 -13.13 2.52
N HIS A 35 -11.25 -13.04 1.18
CA HIS A 35 -12.52 -13.00 0.44
C HIS A 35 -13.03 -14.43 0.25
N GLY A 36 -13.65 -14.96 1.31
CA GLY A 36 -14.39 -16.20 1.30
C GLY A 36 -15.66 -16.08 0.45
N GLY A 37 -15.63 -16.70 -0.72
CA GLY A 37 -16.81 -17.20 -1.43
C GLY A 37 -16.53 -18.65 -1.78
N GLY A 38 -17.23 -19.58 -1.14
CA GLY A 38 -16.88 -21.00 -1.06
C GLY A 38 -16.57 -21.65 -2.40
N HIS A 39 -15.29 -21.99 -2.61
CA HIS A 39 -14.85 -23.16 -3.34
C HIS A 39 -13.43 -23.47 -2.87
N ALA A 40 -13.20 -24.69 -2.39
CA ALA A 40 -11.87 -25.19 -2.09
C ALA A 40 -11.02 -25.07 -3.37
N THR A 41 -10.25 -23.99 -3.50
CA THR A 41 -9.37 -23.82 -4.65
C THR A 41 -8.22 -24.80 -4.45
N PRO A 42 -8.00 -25.74 -5.38
CA PRO A 42 -6.95 -26.74 -5.26
C PRO A 42 -5.58 -26.07 -5.01
N PRO A 43 -4.64 -26.77 -4.33
CA PRO A 43 -3.28 -26.27 -4.17
C PRO A 43 -2.66 -26.12 -5.56
N GLY A 44 -2.59 -24.89 -6.02
CA GLY A 44 -2.18 -24.48 -7.35
C GLY A 44 -2.04 -22.96 -7.38
N TYR A 45 -1.40 -22.44 -8.43
CA TYR A 45 -1.12 -21.01 -8.58
C TYR A 45 -2.40 -20.18 -8.46
N LYS A 46 -2.45 -19.30 -7.46
CA LYS A 46 -3.54 -18.32 -7.33
C LYS A 46 -3.11 -17.02 -8.00
N LEU A 47 -4.00 -16.44 -8.79
CA LEU A 47 -3.79 -15.13 -9.37
C LEU A 47 -3.67 -14.09 -8.23
N PRO A 48 -2.74 -13.12 -8.33
CA PRO A 48 -2.66 -12.03 -7.37
C PRO A 48 -3.98 -11.23 -7.37
N GLY A 49 -4.35 -10.73 -6.21
CA GLY A 49 -5.53 -9.89 -6.06
C GLY A 49 -5.34 -8.51 -6.68
N LEU A 50 -6.44 -7.74 -6.71
CA LEU A 50 -6.43 -6.39 -7.24
C LEU A 50 -5.46 -5.48 -6.47
N LEU A 51 -5.35 -5.66 -5.15
CA LEU A 51 -4.50 -4.83 -4.31
C LEU A 51 -3.01 -5.08 -4.57
N GLU A 52 -2.62 -6.34 -4.77
CA GLU A 52 -1.25 -6.72 -5.09
C GLU A 52 -0.84 -6.19 -6.47
N ILE A 53 -1.70 -6.36 -7.48
CA ILE A 53 -1.46 -5.85 -8.83
C ILE A 53 -1.43 -4.31 -8.82
N GLY A 54 -2.39 -3.68 -8.14
CA GLY A 54 -2.50 -2.22 -8.06
C GLY A 54 -1.29 -1.59 -7.38
N THR A 55 -0.84 -2.16 -6.26
CA THR A 55 0.35 -1.70 -5.54
C THR A 55 1.61 -1.88 -6.38
N PHE A 56 1.77 -3.04 -7.04
CA PHE A 56 2.90 -3.29 -7.93
C PHE A 56 2.94 -2.29 -9.10
N LEU A 57 1.81 -2.09 -9.79
CA LEU A 57 1.71 -1.13 -10.88
C LEU A 57 1.92 0.31 -10.40
N GLY A 58 1.44 0.67 -9.21
CA GLY A 58 1.62 1.99 -8.62
C GLY A 58 3.10 2.30 -8.37
N PHE A 59 3.84 1.37 -7.77
CA PHE A 59 5.29 1.52 -7.57
C PHE A 59 6.04 1.49 -8.90
N LEU A 60 5.71 0.58 -9.82
CA LEU A 60 6.33 0.51 -11.13
C LEU A 60 6.14 1.82 -11.91
N ALA A 61 4.92 2.34 -11.97
CA ALA A 61 4.60 3.59 -12.64
C ALA A 61 5.34 4.76 -11.99
N SER A 62 5.34 4.85 -10.66
CA SER A 62 6.06 5.92 -9.94
C SER A 62 7.56 5.86 -10.17
N PHE A 63 8.15 4.66 -10.13
CA PHE A 63 9.56 4.45 -10.42
C PHE A 63 9.93 4.87 -11.84
N LEU A 64 9.16 4.42 -12.84
CA LEU A 64 9.38 4.79 -14.24
C LEU A 64 9.20 6.29 -14.44
N TYR A 65 8.15 6.88 -13.86
CA TYR A 65 7.87 8.31 -13.96
C TYR A 65 9.05 9.13 -13.43
N VAL A 66 9.53 8.84 -12.22
CA VAL A 66 10.66 9.56 -11.63
C VAL A 66 11.93 9.32 -12.46
N SER A 67 12.24 8.06 -12.79
CA SER A 67 13.47 7.72 -13.53
C SER A 67 13.53 8.39 -14.90
N LEU A 68 12.45 8.31 -15.68
CA LEU A 68 12.37 8.92 -17.01
C LEU A 68 12.35 10.44 -16.93
N THR A 69 11.70 11.01 -15.90
CA THR A 69 11.73 12.47 -15.66
C THR A 69 13.13 12.95 -15.27
N GLN A 70 13.92 12.14 -14.56
CA GLN A 70 15.30 12.49 -14.26
C GLN A 70 16.19 12.37 -15.50
N LEU A 71 16.03 11.30 -16.28
CA LEU A 71 16.78 11.11 -17.53
C LEU A 71 16.46 12.17 -18.58
N SER A 72 15.22 12.69 -18.63
CA SER A 72 14.83 13.73 -19.59
C SER A 72 15.46 15.11 -19.32
N LYS A 73 16.03 15.32 -18.13
CA LYS A 73 16.67 16.59 -17.74
C LYS A 73 18.07 16.77 -18.33
N ALA A 74 18.70 15.71 -18.83
CA ALA A 74 20.07 15.74 -19.33
C ALA A 74 20.22 14.97 -20.64
N SER A 75 21.36 15.16 -21.32
CA SER A 75 21.67 14.37 -22.51
C SER A 75 22.00 12.94 -22.11
N LEU A 76 21.35 11.96 -22.77
CA LEU A 76 21.59 10.53 -22.55
C LEU A 76 23.02 10.11 -22.95
N ILE A 77 23.63 10.83 -23.89
CA ILE A 77 25.02 10.63 -24.28
C ILE A 77 25.86 11.70 -23.59
N PRO A 78 26.85 11.31 -22.75
CA PRO A 78 27.70 12.27 -22.07
C PRO A 78 28.59 12.98 -23.09
N LYS A 79 28.46 14.31 -23.22
CA LYS A 79 29.21 15.09 -24.23
C LYS A 79 30.69 15.27 -23.91
N ASN A 80 31.08 15.18 -22.64
CA ASN A 80 32.43 15.44 -22.17
C ASN A 80 33.02 14.23 -21.43
N ASP A 81 32.84 13.05 -22.02
CA ASP A 81 33.40 11.81 -21.51
C ASP A 81 34.73 11.49 -22.26
N PRO A 82 35.88 11.44 -21.55
CA PRO A 82 37.18 11.12 -22.16
C PRO A 82 37.23 9.78 -22.89
N TYR A 83 36.40 8.81 -22.49
CA TYR A 83 36.40 7.44 -22.98
C TYR A 83 35.22 7.15 -23.93
N LEU A 84 34.46 8.17 -24.35
CA LEU A 84 33.30 8.00 -25.23
C LEU A 84 33.67 7.27 -26.53
N ALA A 85 34.75 7.69 -27.19
CA ALA A 85 35.17 7.09 -28.46
C ALA A 85 35.55 5.62 -28.30
N GLU A 86 36.24 5.26 -27.22
CA GLU A 86 36.63 3.88 -26.93
C GLU A 86 35.40 3.01 -26.68
N SER A 87 34.40 3.53 -25.94
CA SER A 87 33.16 2.83 -25.64
C SER A 87 32.30 2.54 -26.90
N LEU A 88 32.32 3.43 -27.90
CA LEU A 88 31.58 3.27 -29.14
C LEU A 88 32.13 2.14 -30.03
N HIS A 89 33.41 1.80 -29.87
CA HIS A 89 34.07 0.73 -30.59
C HIS A 89 34.19 -0.57 -29.77
N HIS A 90 33.54 -0.62 -28.60
CA HIS A 90 33.54 -1.80 -27.74
C HIS A 90 32.72 -2.92 -28.38
N HIS A 91 33.39 -4.04 -28.65
CA HIS A 91 32.81 -5.29 -29.13
C HIS A 91 33.37 -6.44 -28.30
N THR A 92 32.58 -7.49 -28.13
CA THR A 92 32.93 -8.74 -27.41
C THR A 92 32.90 -9.92 -28.35
#